data_AF-A0A7C2U3K9-F1
#
_entry.id   AF-A0A7C2U3K9-F1
#
_cell.length_a   1.000
_cell.length_b   1.000
_cell.length_c   1.000
_cell.angle_alpha   90.00
_cell.angle_beta   90.00
_cell.angle_gamma   90.00
#
_symmetry.space_group_name_H-M   'P 1'
#
loop_
_entity.id
_entity.type
_entity.pdbx_description
1 polymer ?
#
loop_
_entity_poly.entity_id
_entity_poly.type
_entity_poly.pdbx_seq_one_letter_code
_entity_poly.pdbx_strand_id
1 'polypeptide(L)'
;MNTSKQVNVMIGLLFLLVITFGLYFVWDQNVRAERAEDRQAEENAIRGGKLFALNCRICHGDQGLGSQENPNLPGAALNLENYRTIDPGQLRTLHQRLFETIRCGRVGTLMPTWGEDQGGTLNNTQMQQLVALITGAWGDEHPPTVRRLLAQAQQARAAGDEATAADLEAQAQAVLNEISEKGWETALELAHEQDTILTPAGEVVRLARDVAANDTVLLLNDAHVGLSRDQLLRLGPSGEEGSEVVRVVQFPASSTLARRVGPGEDTLTLESAADFRAGTVVQAGSERMLVVRVDAAANTITVMRGVDGTRPLEHRRGTVVQDPSNEIVVERGAFDTQPRPHSAGTQVFLGPQQPPEGPLTGEGGTPPCGQRPPAPQEAGIELTPSPGQPQRPRTAQPTQATVTEPQNGVIEVPMQDNRFLRNNLRVPVGQPVTLRVVNQGQAPHNLRVAGPDGAWNTGDDQAVPAGGALVPGGQQAEATLTFQQPGVFAFRCDAHPNDMWGYITVGQ
;
A
#
# COMPACT_ATOMS: atom_id res chain seq x y z
N MET A 1 -4.92 30.13 -61.31
CA MET A 1 -5.37 29.77 -59.93
C MET A 1 -5.78 31.04 -59.22
N ASN A 2 -6.98 31.08 -58.61
CA ASN A 2 -7.46 32.26 -57.90
C ASN A 2 -6.95 32.22 -56.44
N THR A 3 -5.74 32.72 -56.24
CA THR A 3 -4.99 32.67 -54.98
C THR A 3 -5.78 33.28 -53.81
N SER A 4 -6.59 34.31 -54.05
CA SER A 4 -7.45 34.91 -53.01
C SER A 4 -8.50 33.94 -52.45
N LYS A 5 -9.14 33.12 -53.30
CA LYS A 5 -10.10 32.10 -52.83
C LYS A 5 -9.42 31.00 -52.03
N GLN A 6 -8.22 30.59 -52.43
CA GLN A 6 -7.43 29.58 -51.71
C GLN A 6 -6.95 30.10 -50.34
N VAL A 7 -6.51 31.35 -50.26
CA VAL A 7 -6.11 32.00 -49.01
C VAL A 7 -7.29 32.13 -48.05
N ASN A 8 -8.46 32.57 -48.51
CA ASN A 8 -9.65 32.69 -47.66
C ASN A 8 -10.14 31.33 -47.13
N VAL A 9 -10.05 30.26 -47.93
CA VAL A 9 -10.37 28.90 -47.48
C VAL A 9 -9.37 28.42 -46.44
N MET A 10 -8.07 28.66 -46.65
CA MET A 10 -7.03 28.29 -45.68
C MET A 10 -7.19 29.02 -44.35
N ILE A 11 -7.49 30.33 -44.40
CA ILE A 11 -7.80 31.14 -43.21
C ILE A 11 -9.05 30.62 -42.50
N GLY A 12 -10.12 30.32 -43.25
CA GLY A 12 -11.36 29.77 -42.68
C GLY A 12 -11.14 28.42 -41.99
N LEU A 13 -10.35 27.53 -42.59
CA LEU A 13 -9.97 26.25 -41.98
C LEU A 13 -9.09 26.44 -40.73
N LEU A 14 -8.18 27.43 -40.73
CA LEU A 14 -7.38 27.75 -39.55
C LEU A 14 -8.24 28.26 -38.40
N PHE A 15 -9.18 29.18 -38.64
CA PHE A 15 -10.12 29.65 -37.62
C PHE A 15 -11.01 28.52 -37.11
N LEU A 16 -11.52 27.66 -37.99
CA LEU A 16 -12.31 26.50 -37.59
C LEU A 16 -11.49 25.53 -36.72
N LEU A 17 -10.22 25.32 -37.05
CA LEU A 17 -9.31 24.52 -36.23
C LEU A 17 -9.13 25.15 -34.85
N VAL A 18 -8.79 26.44 -34.77
CA VAL A 18 -8.58 27.14 -33.49
C VAL A 18 -9.85 27.12 -32.63
N ILE A 19 -11.03 27.36 -33.22
CA ILE A 19 -12.31 27.31 -32.51
C ILE A 19 -12.60 25.90 -32.01
N THR A 20 -12.40 24.88 -32.84
CA THR A 20 -12.66 23.48 -32.47
C THR A 20 -11.73 23.03 -31.36
N PHE A 21 -10.43 23.34 -31.46
CA PHE A 21 -9.47 23.05 -30.38
C PHE A 21 -9.81 23.86 -29.12
N GLY A 22 -10.15 25.15 -29.24
CA GLY A 22 -10.56 25.96 -28.08
C GLY A 22 -11.77 25.40 -27.35
N LEU A 23 -12.82 25.00 -28.09
CA LEU A 23 -13.99 24.33 -27.52
C LEU A 23 -13.64 22.97 -26.91
N TYR A 24 -12.76 22.20 -27.55
CA TYR A 24 -12.27 20.94 -27.00
C TYR A 24 -11.50 21.16 -25.69
N PHE A 25 -10.61 22.14 -25.59
CA PHE A 25 -9.87 22.45 -24.35
C PHE A 25 -10.82 22.87 -23.22
N VAL A 26 -11.83 23.70 -23.52
CA VAL A 26 -12.84 24.10 -22.52
C VAL A 26 -13.66 22.89 -22.05
N TRP A 27 -14.05 22.00 -22.97
CA TRP A 27 -14.75 20.76 -22.61
C TRP A 27 -13.84 19.78 -21.85
N ASP A 28 -12.59 19.64 -22.28
CA ASP A 28 -11.60 18.75 -21.68
C ASP A 28 -11.35 19.13 -20.22
N GLN A 29 -11.01 20.39 -19.96
CA GLN A 29 -10.71 20.88 -18.61
C GLN A 29 -11.91 20.84 -17.67
N ASN A 30 -13.08 21.29 -18.13
CA ASN A 30 -14.25 21.46 -17.26
C ASN A 30 -15.11 20.21 -17.09
N VAL A 31 -14.91 19.17 -17.93
CA VAL A 31 -15.84 18.04 -17.99
C VAL A 31 -15.11 16.71 -18.01
N ARG A 32 -14.11 16.53 -18.89
CA ARG A 32 -13.41 15.24 -19.01
C ARG A 32 -12.38 15.05 -17.90
N ALA A 33 -11.54 16.04 -17.65
CA ALA A 33 -10.49 16.02 -16.64
C ALA A 33 -11.08 15.95 -15.22
N GLU A 34 -12.08 16.79 -14.92
CA GLU A 34 -12.79 16.78 -13.63
C GLU A 34 -13.32 15.37 -13.27
N ARG A 35 -14.06 14.76 -14.21
CA ARG A 35 -14.58 13.40 -14.00
C ARG A 35 -13.50 12.33 -13.94
N ALA A 36 -12.34 12.56 -14.56
CA ALA A 36 -11.22 11.64 -14.47
C ALA A 36 -10.57 11.70 -13.08
N GLU A 37 -10.41 12.90 -12.51
CA GLU A 37 -9.94 13.10 -11.15
C GLU A 37 -10.89 12.51 -10.10
N ASP A 38 -12.21 12.73 -10.24
CA ASP A 38 -13.21 12.12 -9.34
C ASP A 38 -13.13 10.58 -9.38
N ARG A 39 -13.07 9.99 -10.59
CA ARG A 39 -12.86 8.53 -10.74
C ARG A 39 -11.53 8.08 -10.16
N GLN A 40 -10.48 8.89 -10.28
CA GLN A 40 -9.17 8.55 -9.74
C GLN A 40 -9.17 8.50 -8.22
N ALA A 41 -9.88 9.42 -7.55
CA ALA A 41 -10.07 9.39 -6.10
C ALA A 41 -10.79 8.11 -5.65
N GLU A 42 -11.87 7.74 -6.34
CA GLU A 42 -12.59 6.48 -6.10
C GLU A 42 -11.69 5.24 -6.31
N GLU A 43 -11.02 5.14 -7.45
CA GLU A 43 -10.09 4.03 -7.72
C GLU A 43 -8.98 3.93 -6.68
N ASN A 44 -8.48 5.06 -6.17
CA ASN A 44 -7.44 5.06 -5.15
C ASN A 44 -7.97 4.62 -3.79
N ALA A 45 -9.20 4.98 -3.41
CA ALA A 45 -9.85 4.45 -2.21
C ALA A 45 -10.08 2.92 -2.33
N ILE A 46 -10.52 2.43 -3.49
CA ILE A 46 -10.66 0.99 -3.79
C ILE A 46 -9.32 0.27 -3.68
N ARG A 47 -8.25 0.81 -4.27
CA ARG A 47 -6.89 0.25 -4.13
C ARG A 47 -6.43 0.27 -2.67
N GLY A 48 -6.77 1.32 -1.94
CA GLY A 48 -6.55 1.44 -0.49
C GLY A 48 -7.24 0.33 0.29
N GLY A 49 -8.51 0.03 -0.03
CA GLY A 49 -9.26 -1.08 0.57
C GLY A 49 -8.56 -2.42 0.41
N LYS A 50 -8.04 -2.71 -0.79
CA LYS A 50 -7.26 -3.93 -1.04
C LYS A 50 -5.98 -3.97 -0.21
N LEU A 51 -5.23 -2.87 -0.16
CA LEU A 51 -4.03 -2.78 0.67
C LEU A 51 -4.36 -2.98 2.16
N PHE A 52 -5.46 -2.39 2.64
CA PHE A 52 -5.91 -2.50 4.02
C PHE A 52 -6.24 -3.95 4.38
N ALA A 53 -7.02 -4.65 3.54
CA ALA A 53 -7.38 -6.04 3.80
C ALA A 53 -6.16 -6.97 3.87
N LEU A 54 -5.14 -6.70 3.04
CA LEU A 54 -3.92 -7.51 3.00
C LEU A 54 -2.97 -7.27 4.19
N ASN A 55 -2.99 -6.07 4.78
CA ASN A 55 -1.92 -5.62 5.67
C ASN A 55 -2.38 -5.13 7.05
N CYS A 56 -3.60 -4.59 7.15
CA CYS A 56 -4.02 -3.79 8.30
C CYS A 56 -5.17 -4.43 9.09
N ARG A 57 -6.00 -5.26 8.44
CA ARG A 57 -7.22 -5.82 9.06
C ARG A 57 -6.96 -6.71 10.29
N ILE A 58 -5.80 -7.35 10.39
CA ILE A 58 -5.44 -8.17 11.57
C ILE A 58 -5.50 -7.38 12.87
N CYS A 59 -5.19 -6.08 12.83
CA CYS A 59 -5.23 -5.21 14.01
C CYS A 59 -6.44 -4.26 13.99
N HIS A 60 -6.90 -3.84 12.82
CA HIS A 60 -7.96 -2.83 12.66
C HIS A 60 -9.34 -3.42 12.36
N GLY A 61 -9.47 -4.74 12.28
CA GLY A 61 -10.73 -5.42 11.91
C GLY A 61 -11.01 -5.36 10.41
N ASP A 62 -11.94 -6.18 9.95
CA ASP A 62 -12.25 -6.27 8.52
C ASP A 62 -12.99 -5.02 8.03
N GLN A 63 -13.73 -4.37 8.93
CA GLN A 63 -14.47 -3.13 8.64
C GLN A 63 -13.66 -1.87 8.97
N GLY A 64 -12.43 -2.01 9.46
CA GLY A 64 -11.62 -0.88 9.91
C GLY A 64 -12.12 -0.23 11.19
N LEU A 65 -12.93 -0.90 12.01
CA LEU A 65 -13.49 -0.36 13.26
C LEU A 65 -12.65 -0.69 14.50
N GLY A 66 -11.60 -1.50 14.35
CA GLY A 66 -10.62 -1.82 15.40
C GLY A 66 -11.29 -2.35 16.67
N SER A 67 -10.86 -1.81 17.82
CA SER A 67 -11.47 -2.16 19.12
C SER A 67 -12.98 -1.93 19.23
N GLN A 68 -13.60 -1.11 18.36
CA GLN A 68 -15.06 -0.97 18.30
C GLN A 68 -15.74 -2.14 17.58
N GLU A 69 -15.03 -2.80 16.66
CA GLU A 69 -15.48 -4.03 16.01
C GLU A 69 -15.39 -5.22 16.97
N ASN A 70 -14.25 -5.34 17.65
CA ASN A 70 -13.98 -6.39 18.62
C ASN A 70 -12.91 -5.94 19.62
N PRO A 71 -13.11 -6.09 20.94
CA PRO A 71 -12.16 -5.61 21.95
C PRO A 71 -10.78 -6.28 21.89
N ASN A 72 -10.65 -7.45 21.25
CA ASN A 72 -9.36 -8.13 21.05
C ASN A 72 -8.50 -7.48 19.96
N LEU A 73 -9.04 -6.53 19.20
CA LEU A 73 -8.33 -5.82 18.16
C LEU A 73 -7.63 -4.58 18.73
N PRO A 74 -6.28 -4.50 18.68
CA PRO A 74 -5.51 -3.39 19.26
C PRO A 74 -5.57 -2.10 18.42
N GLY A 75 -6.09 -2.18 17.20
CA GLY A 75 -6.19 -1.05 16.28
C GLY A 75 -7.22 -0.02 16.71
N ALA A 76 -6.94 1.25 16.41
CA ALA A 76 -7.94 2.31 16.48
C ALA A 76 -8.96 2.16 15.35
N ALA A 77 -10.18 2.64 15.57
CA ALA A 77 -11.17 2.76 14.51
C ALA A 77 -10.71 3.77 13.45
N LEU A 78 -10.79 3.36 12.19
CA LEU A 78 -10.39 4.10 10.99
C LEU A 78 -11.57 4.36 10.05
N ASN A 79 -12.55 3.44 9.98
CA ASN A 79 -13.79 3.65 9.24
C ASN A 79 -14.76 4.50 10.08
N LEU A 80 -14.47 5.79 10.19
CA LEU A 80 -15.28 6.73 10.95
C LEU A 80 -15.64 7.93 10.10
N GLU A 81 -16.89 8.34 10.21
CA GLU A 81 -17.45 9.48 9.47
C GLU A 81 -16.67 10.78 9.71
N ASN A 82 -16.14 10.99 10.93
CA ASN A 82 -15.36 12.18 11.27
C ASN A 82 -13.98 12.26 10.56
N TYR A 83 -13.53 11.19 9.91
CA TYR A 83 -12.32 11.23 9.08
C TYR A 83 -12.59 11.68 7.64
N ARG A 84 -13.86 11.86 7.26
CA ARG A 84 -14.28 12.31 5.93
C ARG A 84 -14.61 13.81 5.92
N THR A 85 -13.72 14.63 6.49
CA THR A 85 -14.00 16.05 6.70
C THR A 85 -14.07 16.83 5.39
N ILE A 86 -15.12 17.67 5.24
CA ILE A 86 -15.25 18.64 4.14
C ILE A 86 -14.46 19.94 4.38
N ASP A 87 -13.87 20.14 5.57
CA ASP A 87 -13.04 21.31 5.87
C ASP A 87 -11.62 21.12 5.28
N PRO A 88 -11.16 21.97 4.34
CA PRO A 88 -9.85 21.79 3.69
C PRO A 88 -8.65 21.91 4.65
N GLY A 89 -8.75 22.73 5.69
CA GLY A 89 -7.69 22.89 6.69
C GLY A 89 -7.57 21.67 7.61
N GLN A 90 -8.72 21.11 7.99
CA GLN A 90 -8.76 19.85 8.73
C GLN A 90 -8.31 18.68 7.87
N LEU A 91 -8.71 18.61 6.60
CA LEU A 91 -8.30 17.55 5.67
C LEU A 91 -6.77 17.49 5.57
N ARG A 92 -6.10 18.62 5.32
CA ARG A 92 -4.63 18.64 5.22
C ARG A 92 -3.96 18.10 6.48
N THR A 93 -4.42 18.54 7.65
CA THR A 93 -3.88 18.13 8.94
C THR A 93 -4.13 16.64 9.20
N LEU A 94 -5.34 16.15 8.88
CA LEU A 94 -5.72 14.77 9.03
C LEU A 94 -4.94 13.87 8.08
N HIS A 95 -4.86 14.24 6.80
CA HIS A 95 -4.12 13.53 5.77
C HIS A 95 -2.65 13.38 6.19
N GLN A 96 -1.99 14.48 6.59
CA GLN A 96 -0.61 14.43 7.06
C GLN A 96 -0.46 13.50 8.27
N ARG A 97 -1.37 13.58 9.25
CA ARG A 97 -1.34 12.71 10.43
C ARG A 97 -1.48 11.24 10.05
N LEU A 98 -2.45 10.88 9.22
CA LEU A 98 -2.69 9.51 8.79
C LEU A 98 -1.51 8.98 7.98
N PHE A 99 -1.04 9.75 7.01
CA PHE A 99 0.10 9.38 6.16
C PHE A 99 1.35 9.13 6.99
N GLU A 100 1.73 10.06 7.88
CA GLU A 100 2.89 9.89 8.74
C GLU A 100 2.73 8.75 9.74
N THR A 101 1.50 8.51 10.24
CA THR A 101 1.21 7.36 11.12
C THR A 101 1.40 6.03 10.39
N ILE A 102 0.96 5.91 9.15
CA ILE A 102 1.15 4.70 8.33
C ILE A 102 2.63 4.52 8.00
N ARG A 103 3.27 5.59 7.49
CA ARG A 103 4.67 5.63 7.11
C ARG A 103 5.59 5.22 8.24
N CYS A 104 5.40 5.81 9.42
CA CYS A 104 6.28 5.65 10.58
C CYS A 104 5.82 4.59 11.59
N GLY A 105 4.62 4.02 11.44
CA GLY A 105 4.00 3.25 12.52
C GLY A 105 3.72 4.09 13.77
N ARG A 106 3.46 3.45 14.91
CA ARG A 106 3.23 4.13 16.20
C ARG A 106 4.16 3.59 17.27
N VAL A 107 4.99 4.49 17.81
CA VAL A 107 5.93 4.17 18.91
C VAL A 107 5.16 3.61 20.11
N GLY A 108 5.66 2.51 20.66
CA GLY A 108 5.09 1.89 21.87
C GLY A 108 3.76 1.16 21.63
N THR A 109 3.36 0.94 20.37
CA THR A 109 2.19 0.13 20.03
C THR A 109 2.57 -1.04 19.12
N LEU A 110 1.57 -1.83 18.73
CA LEU A 110 1.68 -2.93 17.77
C LEU A 110 1.71 -2.47 16.30
N MET A 111 1.67 -1.17 16.00
CA MET A 111 1.61 -0.69 14.63
C MET A 111 3.03 -0.54 14.06
N PRO A 112 3.46 -1.41 13.12
CA PRO A 112 4.79 -1.34 12.53
C PRO A 112 4.93 -0.16 11.57
N THR A 113 6.15 0.11 11.12
CA THR A 113 6.39 0.96 9.95
C THR A 113 5.89 0.31 8.67
N TRP A 114 5.26 1.10 7.80
CA TRP A 114 4.88 0.63 6.48
C TRP A 114 5.63 1.31 5.33
N GLY A 115 6.15 2.54 5.52
CA GLY A 115 6.85 3.25 4.46
C GLY A 115 8.15 2.55 4.06
N GLU A 116 8.38 2.36 2.76
CA GLU A 116 9.61 1.75 2.22
C GLU A 116 10.88 2.47 2.70
N ASP A 117 10.82 3.79 2.81
CA ASP A 117 11.93 4.60 3.29
C ASP A 117 12.11 4.54 4.82
N GLN A 118 11.14 3.98 5.54
CA GLN A 118 11.21 3.69 6.97
C GLN A 118 11.53 2.22 7.26
N GLY A 119 11.61 1.35 6.23
CA GLY A 119 11.85 -0.08 6.40
C GLY A 119 10.67 -0.99 6.09
N GLY A 120 9.49 -0.42 5.82
CA GLY A 120 8.30 -1.16 5.44
C GLY A 120 8.24 -1.54 3.95
N THR A 121 7.07 -1.96 3.50
CA THR A 121 6.82 -2.54 2.17
C THR A 121 6.00 -1.64 1.25
N LEU A 122 5.51 -0.49 1.74
CA LEU A 122 4.60 0.39 1.00
C LEU A 122 5.31 1.64 0.49
N ASN A 123 5.14 1.92 -0.79
CA ASN A 123 5.57 3.20 -1.38
C ASN A 123 4.60 4.34 -1.03
N ASN A 124 4.98 5.58 -1.34
CA ASN A 124 4.17 6.76 -1.03
C ASN A 124 2.77 6.72 -1.64
N THR A 125 2.64 6.22 -2.87
CA THR A 125 1.34 6.12 -3.55
C THR A 125 0.42 5.13 -2.84
N GLN A 126 0.94 3.97 -2.42
CA GLN A 126 0.18 2.98 -1.66
C GLN A 126 -0.26 3.51 -0.29
N MET A 127 0.60 4.27 0.38
CA MET A 127 0.23 4.95 1.63
C MET A 127 -0.85 6.02 1.39
N GLN A 128 -0.77 6.79 0.31
CA GLN A 128 -1.85 7.73 -0.07
C GLN A 128 -3.16 7.02 -0.39
N GLN A 129 -3.12 5.83 -1.00
CA GLN A 129 -4.32 5.02 -1.25
C GLN A 129 -4.99 4.59 0.06
N LEU A 130 -4.21 4.21 1.08
CA LEU A 130 -4.74 3.92 2.42
C LEU A 130 -5.36 5.18 3.07
N VAL A 131 -4.76 6.35 2.90
CA VAL A 131 -5.36 7.60 3.41
C VAL A 131 -6.63 7.96 2.64
N ALA A 132 -6.68 7.71 1.33
CA ALA A 132 -7.86 7.93 0.49
C ALA A 132 -9.02 7.00 0.87
N LEU A 133 -8.74 5.73 1.20
CA LEU A 133 -9.71 4.81 1.79
C LEU A 133 -10.37 5.43 3.04
N ILE A 134 -9.58 5.99 3.94
CA ILE A 134 -10.05 6.52 5.22
C ILE A 134 -10.81 7.84 5.06
N THR A 135 -10.34 8.73 4.20
CA THR A 135 -10.81 10.13 4.13
C THR A 135 -11.76 10.41 2.96
N GLY A 136 -11.81 9.54 1.96
CA GLY A 136 -12.51 9.80 0.70
C GLY A 136 -11.80 10.80 -0.23
N ALA A 137 -10.58 11.24 0.12
CA ALA A 137 -9.83 12.27 -0.59
C ALA A 137 -8.45 11.78 -1.06
N TRP A 138 -8.02 12.21 -2.24
CA TRP A 138 -6.69 11.88 -2.77
C TRP A 138 -5.70 13.02 -2.47
N GLY A 139 -4.74 12.77 -1.60
CA GLY A 139 -3.81 13.80 -1.14
C GLY A 139 -4.46 14.76 -0.13
N ASP A 140 -3.98 16.00 -0.07
CA ASP A 140 -4.53 17.04 0.81
C ASP A 140 -5.62 17.91 0.16
N GLU A 141 -6.15 17.46 -0.98
CA GLU A 141 -7.24 18.13 -1.71
C GLU A 141 -8.48 17.25 -1.84
N HIS A 142 -9.66 17.87 -1.76
CA HIS A 142 -10.92 17.19 -2.02
C HIS A 142 -11.11 16.88 -3.52
N PRO A 143 -11.88 15.82 -3.85
CA PRO A 143 -12.29 15.56 -5.23
C PRO A 143 -12.91 16.80 -5.88
N PRO A 144 -12.70 17.04 -7.19
CA PRO A 144 -13.27 18.20 -7.88
C PRO A 144 -14.77 18.42 -7.65
N THR A 145 -15.58 17.35 -7.65
CA THR A 145 -17.02 17.48 -7.39
C THR A 145 -17.29 18.07 -6.00
N VAL A 146 -16.53 17.64 -4.98
CA VAL A 146 -16.62 18.17 -3.61
C VAL A 146 -16.18 19.63 -3.57
N ARG A 147 -15.05 19.98 -4.21
CA ARG A 147 -14.57 21.37 -4.29
C ARG A 147 -15.60 22.30 -4.93
N ARG A 148 -16.27 21.84 -5.99
CA ARG A 148 -17.33 22.59 -6.67
C ARG A 148 -18.54 22.82 -5.76
N LEU A 149 -19.00 21.78 -5.06
CA LEU A 149 -20.12 21.88 -4.13
C LEU A 149 -19.80 22.86 -2.98
N LEU A 150 -18.59 22.79 -2.40
CA LEU A 150 -18.16 23.70 -1.35
C LEU A 150 -18.04 25.14 -1.84
N ALA A 151 -17.55 25.36 -3.07
CA ALA A 151 -17.51 26.70 -3.66
C ALA A 151 -18.92 27.29 -3.87
N GLN A 152 -19.88 26.46 -4.29
CA GLN A 152 -21.29 26.87 -4.41
C GLN A 152 -21.91 27.15 -3.03
N ALA A 153 -21.60 26.34 -2.02
CA ALA A 153 -22.07 26.54 -0.65
C ALA A 153 -21.57 27.88 -0.08
N GLN A 154 -20.31 28.23 -0.31
CA GLN A 154 -19.73 29.52 0.07
C GLN A 154 -20.45 30.70 -0.62
N GLN A 155 -20.80 30.56 -1.89
CA GLN A 155 -21.56 31.57 -2.62
C GLN A 155 -22.99 31.73 -2.08
N ALA A 156 -23.68 30.62 -1.79
CA ALA A 156 -25.02 30.63 -1.19
C ALA A 156 -25.00 31.32 0.19
N ARG A 157 -24.02 30.99 1.03
CA ARG A 157 -23.81 31.64 2.33
C ARG A 157 -23.52 33.13 2.20
N ALA A 158 -22.68 33.54 1.24
CA ALA A 158 -22.42 34.95 0.97
C ALA A 158 -23.67 35.70 0.49
N ALA A 159 -24.63 35.02 -0.14
CA ALA A 159 -25.93 35.55 -0.53
C ALA A 159 -26.98 35.52 0.61
N GLY A 160 -26.64 34.99 1.80
CA GLY A 160 -27.54 34.85 2.93
C GLY A 160 -28.48 33.64 2.86
N ASP A 161 -28.24 32.70 1.94
CA ASP A 161 -29.01 31.48 1.78
C ASP A 161 -28.32 30.31 2.50
N GLU A 162 -28.48 30.25 3.82
CA GLU A 162 -27.90 29.20 4.66
C GLU A 162 -28.51 27.80 4.40
N ALA A 163 -29.75 27.72 3.93
CA ALA A 163 -30.40 26.45 3.64
C ALA A 163 -29.73 25.76 2.43
N THR A 164 -29.57 26.50 1.33
CA THR A 164 -28.86 25.99 0.15
C THR A 164 -27.40 25.68 0.47
N ALA A 165 -26.73 26.51 1.30
CA ALA A 165 -25.36 26.24 1.73
C ALA A 165 -25.24 24.90 2.49
N ALA A 166 -26.13 24.65 3.45
CA ALA A 166 -26.16 23.41 4.22
C ALA A 166 -26.46 22.18 3.34
N ASP A 167 -27.40 22.30 2.40
CA ASP A 167 -27.73 21.20 1.47
C ASP A 167 -26.56 20.84 0.54
N LEU A 168 -25.78 21.84 0.11
CA LEU A 168 -24.58 21.63 -0.72
C LEU A 168 -23.43 21.02 0.09
N GLU A 169 -23.24 21.44 1.34
CA GLU A 169 -22.27 20.84 2.27
C GLU A 169 -22.63 19.38 2.58
N ALA A 170 -23.91 19.06 2.77
CA ALA A 170 -24.38 17.69 2.96
C ALA A 170 -24.15 16.81 1.72
N GLN A 171 -24.35 17.35 0.51
CA GLN A 171 -24.00 16.66 -0.74
C GLN A 171 -22.50 16.43 -0.86
N ALA A 172 -21.67 17.41 -0.50
CA ALA A 172 -20.22 17.29 -0.50
C ALA A 172 -19.75 16.18 0.46
N GLN A 173 -20.33 16.12 1.66
CA GLN A 173 -20.08 15.06 2.63
C GLN A 173 -20.48 13.68 2.09
N ALA A 174 -21.67 13.57 1.50
CA ALA A 174 -22.15 12.31 0.92
C ALA A 174 -21.22 11.75 -0.16
N VAL A 175 -20.62 12.61 -0.99
CA VAL A 175 -19.63 12.19 -2.00
C VAL A 175 -18.36 11.61 -1.36
N LEU A 176 -17.82 12.24 -0.31
CA LEU A 176 -16.66 11.69 0.41
C LEU A 176 -16.97 10.35 1.07
N ASN A 177 -18.17 10.22 1.63
CA ASN A 177 -18.66 8.98 2.21
C ASN A 177 -18.75 7.89 1.17
N GLU A 178 -19.38 8.15 0.02
CA GLU A 178 -19.50 7.18 -1.05
C GLU A 178 -18.13 6.67 -1.52
N ILE A 179 -17.16 7.57 -1.72
CA ILE A 179 -15.80 7.20 -2.13
C ILE A 179 -15.12 6.30 -1.08
N SER A 180 -15.18 6.70 0.19
CA SER A 180 -14.56 5.95 1.29
C SER A 180 -15.24 4.60 1.51
N GLU A 181 -16.58 4.55 1.52
CA GLU A 181 -17.36 3.32 1.73
C GLU A 181 -17.12 2.30 0.61
N LYS A 182 -17.01 2.71 -0.66
CA LYS A 182 -16.59 1.79 -1.74
C LYS A 182 -15.23 1.14 -1.47
N GLY A 183 -14.31 1.90 -0.87
CA GLY A 183 -13.03 1.37 -0.41
C GLY A 183 -13.18 0.35 0.72
N TRP A 184 -14.04 0.62 1.72
CA TRP A 184 -14.29 -0.29 2.83
C TRP A 184 -15.06 -1.55 2.42
N GLU A 185 -16.04 -1.43 1.51
CA GLU A 185 -16.71 -2.56 0.87
C GLU A 185 -15.70 -3.45 0.15
N THR A 186 -14.78 -2.86 -0.62
CA THR A 186 -13.69 -3.60 -1.28
C THR A 186 -12.79 -4.31 -0.28
N ALA A 187 -12.47 -3.67 0.85
CA ALA A 187 -11.65 -4.27 1.90
C ALA A 187 -12.35 -5.49 2.52
N LEU A 188 -13.64 -5.36 2.83
CA LEU A 188 -14.46 -6.40 3.42
C LEU A 188 -14.66 -7.58 2.45
N GLU A 189 -14.94 -7.30 1.18
CA GLU A 189 -15.05 -8.31 0.12
C GLU A 189 -13.75 -9.11 -0.02
N LEU A 190 -12.60 -8.43 -0.13
CA LEU A 190 -11.31 -9.11 -0.24
C LEU A 190 -10.99 -9.91 1.03
N ALA A 191 -11.32 -9.42 2.22
CA ALA A 191 -11.15 -10.16 3.47
C ALA A 191 -11.96 -11.47 3.45
N HIS A 192 -13.22 -11.43 3.01
CA HIS A 192 -14.06 -12.62 2.85
C HIS A 192 -13.51 -13.60 1.81
N GLU A 193 -13.01 -13.10 0.68
CA GLU A 193 -12.36 -13.94 -0.33
C GLU A 193 -11.14 -14.67 0.24
N GLN A 194 -10.29 -13.95 0.97
CA GLN A 194 -9.09 -14.53 1.59
C GLN A 194 -9.39 -15.54 2.70
N ASP A 195 -10.44 -15.30 3.47
CA ASP A 195 -10.84 -16.18 4.57
C ASP A 195 -11.72 -17.35 4.10
N THR A 196 -12.09 -17.41 2.82
CA THR A 196 -12.93 -18.49 2.29
C THR A 196 -12.16 -19.81 2.31
N ILE A 197 -12.72 -20.80 3.01
CA ILE A 197 -12.18 -22.16 3.05
C ILE A 197 -12.82 -22.98 1.92
N LEU A 198 -11.98 -23.61 1.10
CA LEU A 198 -12.40 -24.51 0.03
C LEU A 198 -12.13 -25.97 0.41
N THR A 199 -13.06 -26.85 0.07
CA THR A 199 -12.85 -28.31 0.14
C THR A 199 -11.84 -28.76 -0.91
N PRO A 200 -11.28 -29.97 -0.80
CA PRO A 200 -10.47 -30.56 -1.87
C PRO A 200 -11.18 -30.64 -3.23
N ALA A 201 -12.51 -30.64 -3.23
CA ALA A 201 -13.34 -30.60 -4.44
C ALA A 201 -13.58 -29.18 -4.99
N GLY A 202 -13.10 -28.13 -4.31
CA GLY A 202 -13.30 -26.73 -4.69
C GLY A 202 -14.63 -26.13 -4.25
N GLU A 203 -15.36 -26.79 -3.35
CA GLU A 203 -16.61 -26.27 -2.80
C GLU A 203 -16.34 -25.38 -1.58
N VAL A 204 -17.19 -24.39 -1.33
CA VAL A 204 -17.10 -23.57 -0.11
C VAL A 204 -17.54 -24.37 1.10
N VAL A 205 -16.78 -24.28 2.21
CA VAL A 205 -17.16 -24.94 3.47
C VAL A 205 -18.36 -24.24 4.11
N ARG A 206 -19.36 -25.03 4.47
CA ARG A 206 -20.65 -24.57 5.03
C ARG A 206 -21.11 -25.49 6.15
N LEU A 207 -21.95 -24.96 7.04
CA LEU A 207 -22.73 -25.76 7.98
C LEU A 207 -23.71 -26.65 7.20
N ALA A 208 -23.70 -27.95 7.46
CA ALA A 208 -24.57 -28.91 6.79
C ALA A 208 -25.97 -29.03 7.43
N ARG A 209 -26.16 -28.48 8.63
CA ARG A 209 -27.44 -28.44 9.35
C ARG A 209 -27.55 -27.17 10.21
N ASP A 210 -28.76 -26.87 10.66
CA ASP A 210 -29.00 -25.82 11.65
C ASP A 210 -28.26 -26.12 12.96
N VAL A 211 -27.77 -25.08 13.60
CA VAL A 211 -26.97 -25.14 14.83
C VAL A 211 -27.57 -24.17 15.84
N ALA A 212 -27.87 -24.65 17.05
CA ALA A 212 -28.30 -23.81 18.16
C ALA A 212 -27.10 -23.12 18.84
N ALA A 213 -27.33 -22.06 19.61
CA ALA A 213 -26.25 -21.29 20.26
C ALA A 213 -25.39 -22.10 21.25
N ASN A 214 -25.93 -23.20 21.81
CA ASN A 214 -25.27 -24.07 22.76
C ASN A 214 -24.69 -25.35 22.13
N ASP A 215 -24.91 -25.58 20.84
CA ASP A 215 -24.36 -26.74 20.15
C ASP A 215 -22.84 -26.59 20.02
N THR A 216 -22.10 -27.57 20.50
CA THR A 216 -20.63 -27.61 20.41
C THR A 216 -20.13 -28.51 19.28
N VAL A 217 -21.01 -29.29 18.66
CA VAL A 217 -20.69 -30.18 17.54
C VAL A 217 -21.26 -29.59 16.25
N LEU A 218 -20.39 -29.12 15.36
CA LEU A 218 -20.76 -28.56 14.08
C LEU A 218 -20.55 -29.60 12.99
N LEU A 219 -21.59 -29.87 12.20
CA LEU A 219 -21.48 -30.71 11.01
C LEU A 219 -21.18 -29.83 9.81
N LEU A 220 -20.05 -30.05 9.16
CA LEU A 220 -19.66 -29.37 7.92
C LEU A 220 -20.06 -30.20 6.69
N ASN A 221 -20.16 -29.57 5.52
CA ASN A 221 -20.25 -30.32 4.26
C ASN A 221 -18.97 -31.15 4.01
N ASP A 222 -17.81 -30.62 4.40
CA ASP A 222 -16.54 -31.34 4.49
C ASP A 222 -15.66 -30.70 5.58
N ALA A 223 -15.15 -31.51 6.51
CA ALA A 223 -14.25 -31.05 7.56
C ALA A 223 -12.77 -31.37 7.28
N HIS A 224 -12.45 -32.04 6.17
CA HIS A 224 -11.09 -32.45 5.79
C HIS A 224 -10.34 -31.33 5.06
N VAL A 225 -10.36 -30.13 5.65
CA VAL A 225 -9.86 -28.89 5.04
C VAL A 225 -8.58 -28.37 5.71
N GLY A 226 -7.85 -29.26 6.39
CA GLY A 226 -6.60 -28.89 7.08
C GLY A 226 -6.82 -28.11 8.38
N LEU A 227 -7.89 -28.44 9.12
CA LEU A 227 -8.17 -27.83 10.42
C LEU A 227 -7.08 -28.19 11.46
N SER A 228 -6.90 -27.31 12.44
CA SER A 228 -5.95 -27.49 13.54
C SER A 228 -6.60 -27.15 14.89
N ARG A 229 -5.99 -27.64 15.97
CA ARG A 229 -6.47 -27.36 17.33
C ARG A 229 -6.28 -25.88 17.66
N ASP A 230 -7.24 -25.33 18.38
CA ASP A 230 -7.30 -23.92 18.81
C ASP A 230 -7.43 -22.91 17.66
N GLN A 231 -7.55 -23.37 16.42
CA GLN A 231 -7.84 -22.56 15.25
C GLN A 231 -9.17 -21.83 15.44
N LEU A 232 -9.16 -20.54 15.14
CA LEU A 232 -10.38 -19.75 15.08
C LEU A 232 -11.03 -19.93 13.70
N LEU A 233 -12.34 -20.14 13.70
CA LEU A 233 -13.19 -20.12 12.51
C LEU A 233 -14.26 -19.05 12.71
N ARG A 234 -14.77 -18.49 11.63
CA ARG A 234 -15.88 -17.54 11.66
C ARG A 234 -17.10 -18.12 10.93
N LEU A 235 -18.24 -18.14 11.60
CA LEU A 235 -19.52 -18.54 11.06
C LEU A 235 -20.25 -17.29 10.54
N GLY A 236 -20.55 -17.28 9.23
CA GLY A 236 -21.13 -16.12 8.56
C GLY A 236 -20.10 -15.05 8.17
N PRO A 237 -20.48 -14.13 7.27
CA PRO A 237 -19.61 -13.03 6.84
C PRO A 237 -19.33 -12.06 8.00
N SER A 238 -18.18 -11.41 7.94
CA SER A 238 -17.80 -10.30 8.82
C SER A 238 -18.67 -9.08 8.53
N GLY A 239 -18.89 -8.24 9.54
CA GLY A 239 -19.71 -7.03 9.43
C GLY A 239 -21.22 -7.24 9.32
N GLU A 240 -21.70 -8.48 9.13
CA GLU A 240 -23.12 -8.78 9.19
C GLU A 240 -23.59 -9.16 10.59
N GLU A 241 -24.80 -8.70 10.93
CA GLU A 241 -25.50 -9.13 12.13
C GLU A 241 -25.76 -10.64 12.05
N GLY A 242 -25.03 -11.42 12.84
CA GLY A 242 -25.08 -12.88 12.71
C GLY A 242 -23.70 -13.54 12.74
N SER A 243 -22.62 -12.78 12.58
CA SER A 243 -21.28 -13.34 12.65
C SER A 243 -20.93 -13.87 14.05
N GLU A 244 -20.24 -15.01 14.10
CA GLU A 244 -19.72 -15.61 15.33
C GLU A 244 -18.35 -16.22 15.08
N VAL A 245 -17.42 -16.04 16.02
CA VAL A 245 -16.14 -16.74 16.00
C VAL A 245 -16.20 -17.94 16.93
N VAL A 246 -15.73 -19.09 16.44
CA VAL A 246 -15.65 -20.34 17.21
C VAL A 246 -14.20 -20.84 17.23
N ARG A 247 -13.82 -21.54 18.29
CA ARG A 247 -12.48 -22.14 18.42
C ARG A 247 -12.58 -23.65 18.24
N VAL A 248 -11.77 -24.21 17.34
CA VAL A 248 -11.73 -25.65 17.07
C VAL A 248 -11.10 -26.39 18.26
N VAL A 249 -11.87 -27.29 18.88
CA VAL A 249 -11.42 -28.17 19.98
C VAL A 249 -11.08 -29.56 19.47
N GLN A 250 -11.87 -30.07 18.52
CA GLN A 250 -11.67 -31.37 17.88
C GLN A 250 -12.06 -31.31 16.40
N PHE A 251 -11.36 -32.07 15.57
CA PHE A 251 -11.58 -32.16 14.14
C PHE A 251 -11.20 -33.57 13.64
N PRO A 252 -11.73 -34.00 12.48
CA PRO A 252 -11.38 -35.30 11.89
C PRO A 252 -9.89 -35.36 11.54
N ALA A 253 -9.18 -36.29 12.15
CA ALA A 253 -7.74 -36.48 11.91
C ALA A 253 -7.51 -37.03 10.50
N SER A 254 -6.46 -36.55 9.81
CA SER A 254 -6.06 -37.06 8.50
C SER A 254 -4.54 -37.10 8.37
N SER A 255 -4.02 -38.14 7.75
CA SER A 255 -2.61 -38.27 7.40
C SER A 255 -2.44 -39.27 6.26
N THR A 256 -1.20 -39.55 5.87
CA THR A 256 -0.88 -40.59 4.88
C THR A 256 0.06 -41.62 5.47
N LEU A 257 -0.02 -42.85 4.96
CA LEU A 257 0.90 -43.92 5.33
C LEU A 257 2.34 -43.59 4.90
N ALA A 258 3.28 -43.56 5.84
CA ALA A 258 4.70 -43.36 5.57
C ALA A 258 5.35 -44.58 4.90
N ARG A 259 4.74 -45.77 5.00
CA ARG A 259 5.18 -47.01 4.36
C ARG A 259 4.00 -47.90 3.98
N ARG A 260 4.26 -48.92 3.16
CA ARG A 260 3.27 -49.98 2.88
C ARG A 260 2.89 -50.71 4.19
N VAL A 261 1.61 -51.05 4.33
CA VAL A 261 1.06 -51.81 5.45
C VAL A 261 0.32 -53.04 4.93
N GLY A 262 0.64 -54.21 5.48
CA GLY A 262 0.00 -55.49 5.15
C GLY A 262 -1.37 -55.68 5.83
N PRO A 263 -2.22 -56.62 5.38
CA PRO A 263 -3.55 -56.86 5.96
C PRO A 263 -3.52 -57.43 7.39
N GLY A 264 -2.39 -58.02 7.82
CA GLY A 264 -2.20 -58.54 9.18
C GLY A 264 -1.45 -57.58 10.12
N GLU A 265 -0.98 -56.44 9.63
CA GLU A 265 -0.28 -55.45 10.46
C GLU A 265 -1.32 -54.52 11.13
N ASP A 266 -1.24 -54.37 12.45
CA ASP A 266 -2.13 -53.54 13.25
C ASP A 266 -1.55 -52.15 13.56
N THR A 267 -0.27 -51.95 13.28
CA THR A 267 0.45 -50.71 13.57
C THR A 267 0.77 -49.99 12.27
N LEU A 268 0.12 -48.85 12.06
CA LEU A 268 0.28 -48.01 10.89
C LEU A 268 1.30 -46.92 11.20
N THR A 269 2.34 -46.81 10.37
CA THR A 269 3.27 -45.66 10.40
C THR A 269 2.75 -44.58 9.46
N LEU A 270 2.53 -43.39 9.99
CA LEU A 270 1.98 -42.24 9.29
C LEU A 270 3.05 -41.17 9.07
N GLU A 271 2.80 -40.21 8.17
CA GLU A 271 3.64 -39.01 8.06
C GLU A 271 3.47 -38.11 9.31
N SER A 272 2.29 -38.14 9.93
CA SER A 272 2.02 -37.55 11.25
C SER A 272 0.90 -38.32 11.94
N ALA A 273 1.04 -38.61 13.23
CA ALA A 273 -0.01 -39.20 14.06
C ALA A 273 -0.55 -38.24 15.14
N ALA A 274 -0.13 -36.97 15.12
CA ALA A 274 -0.37 -36.00 16.20
C ALA A 274 -1.85 -35.75 16.50
N ASP A 275 -2.70 -35.77 15.47
CA ASP A 275 -4.12 -35.40 15.59
C ASP A 275 -5.05 -36.60 15.80
N PHE A 276 -4.54 -37.82 15.67
CA PHE A 276 -5.31 -39.05 15.88
C PHE A 276 -5.60 -39.27 17.36
N ARG A 277 -6.69 -39.97 17.66
CA ARG A 277 -7.13 -40.26 19.03
C ARG A 277 -7.53 -41.72 19.16
N ALA A 278 -7.21 -42.32 20.29
CA ALA A 278 -7.73 -43.63 20.62
C ALA A 278 -9.26 -43.58 20.76
N GLY A 279 -9.94 -44.61 20.25
CA GLY A 279 -11.39 -44.74 20.23
C GLY A 279 -12.07 -44.21 18.96
N THR A 280 -11.36 -43.53 18.05
CA THR A 280 -11.95 -43.05 16.79
C THR A 280 -11.83 -44.09 15.68
N VAL A 281 -12.78 -44.09 14.75
CA VAL A 281 -12.72 -44.94 13.55
C VAL A 281 -12.10 -44.13 12.42
N VAL A 282 -11.07 -44.69 11.79
CA VAL A 282 -10.40 -44.11 10.63
C VAL A 282 -10.63 -44.97 9.40
N GLN A 283 -10.54 -44.38 8.22
CA GLN A 283 -10.78 -45.03 6.94
C GLN A 283 -9.54 -44.91 6.05
N ALA A 284 -9.18 -46.01 5.40
CA ALA A 284 -8.17 -46.09 4.36
C ALA A 284 -8.77 -46.84 3.15
N GLY A 285 -9.02 -46.12 2.06
CA GLY A 285 -9.77 -46.67 0.92
C GLY A 285 -11.17 -47.13 1.34
N SER A 286 -11.46 -48.43 1.16
CA SER A 286 -12.72 -49.06 1.59
C SER A 286 -12.66 -49.72 2.98
N GLU A 287 -11.50 -49.69 3.64
CA GLU A 287 -11.32 -50.28 4.97
C GLU A 287 -11.53 -49.26 6.08
N ARG A 288 -12.24 -49.65 7.13
CA ARG A 288 -12.40 -48.89 8.37
C ARG A 288 -11.65 -49.60 9.50
N MET A 289 -11.00 -48.82 10.36
CA MET A 289 -10.14 -49.31 11.43
C MET A 289 -10.40 -48.50 12.70
N LEU A 290 -10.54 -49.14 13.86
CA LEU A 290 -10.67 -48.46 15.15
C LEU A 290 -9.28 -48.17 15.71
N VAL A 291 -8.96 -46.91 15.98
CA VAL A 291 -7.70 -46.54 16.62
C VAL A 291 -7.72 -46.99 18.08
N VAL A 292 -6.80 -47.87 18.46
CA VAL A 292 -6.68 -48.40 19.83
C VAL A 292 -5.67 -47.59 20.63
N ARG A 293 -4.57 -47.19 20.00
CA ARG A 293 -3.49 -46.44 20.64
C ARG A 293 -2.82 -45.52 19.65
N VAL A 294 -2.37 -44.36 20.12
CA VAL A 294 -1.62 -43.36 19.34
C VAL A 294 -0.26 -43.17 19.99
N ASP A 295 0.79 -43.22 19.18
CA ASP A 295 2.15 -42.84 19.54
C ASP A 295 2.58 -41.72 18.59
N ALA A 296 2.30 -40.48 19.00
CA ALA A 296 2.56 -39.28 18.21
C ALA A 296 4.06 -39.04 18.00
N ALA A 297 4.91 -39.40 18.96
CA ALA A 297 6.36 -39.23 18.85
C ALA A 297 6.97 -40.17 17.80
N ALA A 298 6.42 -41.40 17.70
CA ALA A 298 6.83 -42.37 16.68
C ALA A 298 6.06 -42.21 15.35
N ASN A 299 5.11 -41.27 15.26
CA ASN A 299 4.14 -41.17 14.16
C ASN A 299 3.46 -42.51 13.82
N THR A 300 3.01 -43.23 14.85
CA THR A 300 2.29 -44.49 14.66
C THR A 300 0.94 -44.50 15.35
N ILE A 301 0.00 -45.22 14.75
CA ILE A 301 -1.26 -45.61 15.38
C ILE A 301 -1.37 -47.13 15.38
N THR A 302 -1.80 -47.70 16.50
CA THR A 302 -2.22 -49.11 16.58
C THR A 302 -3.73 -49.15 16.42
N VAL A 303 -4.23 -50.01 15.55
CA VAL A 303 -5.65 -50.07 15.19
C VAL A 303 -6.18 -51.50 15.25
N MET A 304 -7.47 -51.63 15.52
CA MET A 304 -8.23 -52.83 15.21
C MET A 304 -8.70 -52.73 13.76
N ARG A 305 -8.21 -53.64 12.91
CA ARG A 305 -8.47 -53.67 11.46
C ARG A 305 -9.88 -54.18 11.16
N GLY A 306 -10.44 -53.78 10.01
CA GLY A 306 -11.69 -54.34 9.50
C GLY A 306 -12.93 -54.13 10.39
N VAL A 307 -13.08 -52.95 10.98
CA VAL A 307 -14.28 -52.61 11.76
C VAL A 307 -15.44 -52.20 10.85
N ASP A 308 -16.63 -52.04 11.42
CA ASP A 308 -17.86 -51.65 10.70
C ASP A 308 -18.16 -52.55 9.47
N GLY A 309 -17.81 -53.84 9.56
CA GLY A 309 -18.06 -54.83 8.50
C GLY A 309 -17.08 -54.76 7.32
N THR A 310 -16.03 -53.95 7.41
CA THR A 310 -14.96 -53.89 6.39
C THR A 310 -13.95 -55.02 6.56
N ARG A 311 -13.13 -55.28 5.53
CA ARG A 311 -12.08 -56.33 5.59
C ARG A 311 -10.70 -55.69 5.71
N PRO A 312 -9.76 -56.29 6.47
CA PRO A 312 -8.37 -55.85 6.44
C PRO A 312 -7.76 -55.96 5.05
N LEU A 313 -7.21 -54.86 4.54
CA LEU A 313 -6.60 -54.77 3.21
C LEU A 313 -5.11 -54.40 3.29
N GLU A 314 -4.41 -54.60 2.19
CA GLU A 314 -3.07 -54.03 2.02
C GLU A 314 -3.19 -52.58 1.54
N HIS A 315 -2.42 -51.68 2.15
CA HIS A 315 -2.37 -50.26 1.78
C HIS A 315 -0.95 -49.85 1.40
N ARG A 316 -0.82 -49.00 0.38
CA ARG A 316 0.49 -48.55 -0.12
C ARG A 316 0.95 -47.33 0.69
N ARG A 317 2.25 -47.03 0.62
CA ARG A 317 2.76 -45.73 1.06
C ARG A 317 1.99 -44.61 0.34
N GLY A 318 1.65 -43.55 1.08
CA GLY A 318 0.88 -42.41 0.59
C GLY A 318 -0.63 -42.61 0.62
N THR A 319 -1.14 -43.81 0.97
CA THR A 319 -2.59 -44.00 1.19
C THR A 319 -3.05 -43.10 2.33
N VAL A 320 -4.11 -42.32 2.08
CA VAL A 320 -4.75 -41.48 3.09
C VAL A 320 -5.43 -42.35 4.13
N VAL A 321 -5.17 -42.04 5.39
CA VAL A 321 -5.84 -42.61 6.57
C VAL A 321 -6.48 -41.44 7.29
N GLN A 322 -7.80 -41.41 7.37
CA GLN A 322 -8.51 -40.27 7.97
C GLN A 322 -9.79 -40.68 8.69
N ASP A 323 -10.18 -39.94 9.72
CA ASP A 323 -11.52 -40.05 10.33
C ASP A 323 -12.56 -39.60 9.30
N PRO A 324 -13.50 -40.44 8.86
CA PRO A 324 -14.44 -40.10 7.79
C PRO A 324 -15.58 -39.17 8.23
N SER A 325 -15.64 -38.75 9.50
CA SER A 325 -16.61 -37.80 10.01
C SER A 325 -16.42 -36.41 9.38
N ASN A 326 -17.52 -35.65 9.26
CA ASN A 326 -17.47 -34.22 8.94
C ASN A 326 -17.85 -33.35 10.16
N GLU A 327 -17.90 -33.95 11.35
CA GLU A 327 -18.19 -33.24 12.58
C GLU A 327 -16.90 -32.67 13.19
N ILE A 328 -16.97 -31.39 13.56
CA ILE A 328 -15.96 -30.74 14.39
C ILE A 328 -16.58 -30.40 15.74
N VAL A 329 -15.76 -30.40 16.78
CA VAL A 329 -16.16 -29.90 18.10
C VAL A 329 -15.52 -28.54 18.31
N VAL A 330 -16.30 -27.57 18.74
CA VAL A 330 -15.86 -26.19 18.93
C VAL A 330 -16.23 -25.66 20.32
N GLU A 331 -15.46 -24.67 20.76
CA GLU A 331 -15.88 -23.69 21.76
C GLU A 331 -16.58 -22.53 21.04
N ARG A 332 -17.78 -22.20 21.49
CA ARG A 332 -18.64 -21.15 20.92
C ARG A 332 -18.29 -19.78 21.49
N GLY A 333 -18.54 -18.71 20.72
CA GLY A 333 -18.30 -17.34 21.20
C GLY A 333 -16.83 -17.04 21.52
N ALA A 334 -15.91 -17.63 20.77
CA ALA A 334 -14.49 -17.32 20.91
C ALA A 334 -14.21 -15.88 20.44
N PHE A 335 -13.02 -15.37 20.80
CA PHE A 335 -12.56 -14.03 20.41
C PHE A 335 -13.57 -12.92 20.80
N ASP A 336 -14.15 -13.03 22.01
CA ASP A 336 -15.18 -12.12 22.55
C ASP A 336 -16.43 -11.92 21.67
N THR A 337 -16.76 -12.91 20.84
CA THR A 337 -18.05 -12.95 20.14
C THR A 337 -19.12 -13.64 20.99
N GLN A 338 -20.40 -13.41 20.67
CA GLN A 338 -21.51 -14.05 21.38
C GLN A 338 -22.01 -15.30 20.64
N PRO A 339 -22.12 -16.46 21.30
CA PRO A 339 -22.74 -17.65 20.73
C PRO A 339 -24.16 -17.39 20.23
N ARG A 340 -24.50 -17.86 19.03
CA ARG A 340 -25.82 -17.62 18.42
C ARG A 340 -26.26 -18.78 17.52
N PRO A 341 -27.56 -18.89 17.20
CA PRO A 341 -28.01 -19.90 16.25
C PRO A 341 -27.56 -19.54 14.82
N HIS A 342 -27.29 -20.57 14.02
CA HIS A 342 -26.95 -20.46 12.59
C HIS A 342 -27.74 -21.47 11.77
N SER A 343 -28.17 -21.06 10.58
CA SER A 343 -28.90 -21.95 9.66
C SER A 343 -27.95 -22.86 8.87
N ALA A 344 -28.48 -23.97 8.37
CA ALA A 344 -27.82 -24.79 7.37
C ALA A 344 -27.45 -23.93 6.15
N GLY A 345 -26.26 -24.16 5.59
CA GLY A 345 -25.72 -23.40 4.47
C GLY A 345 -24.91 -22.17 4.87
N THR A 346 -24.90 -21.75 6.14
CA THR A 346 -24.01 -20.67 6.60
C THR A 346 -22.57 -21.00 6.29
N GLN A 347 -21.87 -20.07 5.65
CA GLN A 347 -20.47 -20.23 5.26
C GLN A 347 -19.56 -20.21 6.49
N VAL A 348 -18.53 -21.05 6.44
CA VAL A 348 -17.45 -21.09 7.43
C VAL A 348 -16.21 -20.48 6.80
N PHE A 349 -15.69 -19.45 7.45
CA PHE A 349 -14.47 -18.75 7.07
C PHE A 349 -13.33 -19.11 8.04
N LEU A 350 -12.10 -18.86 7.63
CA LEU A 350 -10.99 -18.69 8.56
C LEU A 350 -11.35 -17.58 9.54
N GLY A 351 -11.13 -17.83 10.83
CA GLY A 351 -11.39 -16.85 11.87
C GLY A 351 -10.31 -15.77 11.90
N PRO A 352 -10.53 -14.71 12.69
CA PRO A 352 -9.55 -13.65 12.86
C PRO A 352 -8.23 -14.22 13.38
N GLN A 353 -7.12 -13.74 12.82
CA GLN A 353 -5.81 -14.03 13.36
C GLN A 353 -5.61 -13.25 14.65
N GLN A 354 -5.10 -13.92 15.69
CA GLN A 354 -4.79 -13.24 16.94
C GLN A 354 -3.61 -12.29 16.74
N PRO A 355 -3.76 -10.99 17.05
CA PRO A 355 -2.65 -10.04 16.97
C PRO A 355 -1.49 -10.50 17.87
N PRO A 356 -0.23 -10.23 17.48
CA PRO A 356 0.91 -10.51 18.34
C PRO A 356 0.82 -9.73 19.66
N GLU A 357 1.42 -10.26 20.73
CA GLU A 357 1.46 -9.60 22.04
C GLU A 357 2.70 -8.70 22.20
N GLY A 358 2.57 -7.68 23.04
CA GLY A 358 3.65 -6.76 23.40
C GLY A 358 3.84 -5.58 22.42
N PRO A 359 4.72 -4.62 22.72
CA PRO A 359 5.02 -3.54 21.79
C PRO A 359 5.90 -4.06 20.64
N LEU A 360 5.64 -3.59 19.40
CA LEU A 360 6.63 -3.75 18.34
C LEU A 360 7.77 -2.76 18.57
N THR A 361 8.89 -3.25 19.09
CA THR A 361 10.14 -2.49 19.15
C THR A 361 10.95 -2.76 17.89
N GLY A 362 11.48 -1.71 17.25
CA GLY A 362 12.36 -1.87 16.09
C GLY A 362 13.63 -2.65 16.42
N GLU A 363 14.40 -3.00 15.39
CA GLU A 363 15.74 -3.57 15.59
C GLU A 363 16.56 -2.65 16.51
N GLY A 364 17.04 -3.20 17.63
CA GLY A 364 17.78 -2.46 18.65
C GLY A 364 16.95 -1.53 19.56
N GLY A 365 15.61 -1.63 19.58
CA GLY A 365 14.76 -0.80 20.45
C GLY A 365 14.54 0.63 19.93
N THR A 366 14.94 0.91 18.70
CA THR A 366 14.75 2.19 18.01
C THR A 366 13.25 2.42 17.74
N PRO A 367 12.73 3.66 17.88
CA PRO A 367 11.40 4.03 17.39
C PRO A 367 11.16 3.48 15.97
N PRO A 368 9.91 3.12 15.61
CA PRO A 368 9.67 2.61 14.28
C PRO A 368 10.00 3.63 13.18
N CYS A 369 9.80 4.93 13.40
CA CYS A 369 10.38 5.94 12.51
C CYS A 369 11.92 5.93 12.53
N GLY A 370 12.53 5.82 11.35
CA GLY A 370 13.98 5.86 11.15
C GLY A 370 14.70 4.52 11.30
N GLN A 371 13.99 3.39 11.27
CA GLN A 371 14.61 2.05 11.31
C GLN A 371 15.54 1.76 10.13
N ARG A 372 15.30 2.39 8.97
CA ARG A 372 16.33 2.50 7.93
C ARG A 372 17.20 3.71 8.21
N PRO A 373 18.54 3.57 8.32
CA PRO A 373 19.42 4.67 7.97
C PRO A 373 18.98 5.19 6.61
N PRO A 374 19.01 6.50 6.34
CA PRO A 374 18.70 7.00 5.00
C PRO A 374 19.43 6.12 3.99
N ALA A 375 18.70 5.60 2.99
CA ALA A 375 19.25 4.73 1.96
C ALA A 375 20.62 5.29 1.54
N PRO A 376 21.67 4.47 1.30
CA PRO A 376 22.94 5.00 0.86
C PRO A 376 22.65 5.89 -0.34
N GLN A 377 22.73 7.21 -0.16
CA GLN A 377 22.82 8.13 -1.28
C GLN A 377 23.95 7.55 -2.12
N GLU A 378 23.73 7.34 -3.43
CA GLU A 378 24.79 6.95 -4.37
C GLU A 378 26.08 7.60 -3.87
N ALA A 379 27.04 6.79 -3.42
CA ALA A 379 28.14 7.27 -2.60
C ALA A 379 28.82 8.41 -3.35
N GLY A 380 28.49 9.64 -2.92
CA GLY A 380 28.94 10.81 -3.63
C GLY A 380 30.45 10.87 -3.53
N ILE A 381 31.11 11.30 -4.60
CA ILE A 381 32.55 11.49 -4.54
C ILE A 381 32.84 12.79 -3.79
N GLU A 382 33.91 12.81 -3.01
CA GLU A 382 34.43 14.05 -2.45
C GLU A 382 35.41 14.66 -3.46
N LEU A 383 34.95 15.68 -4.18
CA LEU A 383 35.84 16.51 -5.00
C LEU A 383 36.47 17.58 -4.12
N THR A 384 37.79 17.75 -4.23
CA THR A 384 38.51 18.86 -3.60
C THR A 384 38.40 20.09 -4.51
N PRO A 385 37.71 21.17 -4.09
CA PRO A 385 37.63 22.41 -4.85
C PRO A 385 39.01 23.08 -4.98
N SER A 386 39.19 23.92 -6.00
CA SER A 386 40.41 24.73 -6.13
C SER A 386 40.60 25.64 -4.91
N PRO A 387 41.85 26.02 -4.54
CA PRO A 387 42.09 26.94 -3.43
C PRO A 387 41.25 28.22 -3.55
N GLY A 388 40.56 28.58 -2.46
CA GLY A 388 39.66 29.74 -2.41
C GLY A 388 38.20 29.43 -2.74
N GLN A 389 37.90 28.31 -3.40
CA GLN A 389 36.53 27.96 -3.77
C GLN A 389 35.67 27.52 -2.57
N PRO A 390 34.35 27.83 -2.59
CA PRO A 390 33.41 27.36 -1.58
C PRO A 390 33.39 25.85 -1.44
N GLN A 391 33.34 25.38 -0.19
CA GLN A 391 33.11 23.98 0.12
C GLN A 391 31.61 23.68 0.15
N ARG A 392 31.22 22.55 -0.46
CA ARG A 392 29.86 22.03 -0.40
C ARG A 392 29.40 21.83 1.06
N PRO A 393 28.25 22.41 1.48
CA PRO A 393 27.68 22.15 2.79
C PRO A 393 27.37 20.67 2.98
N ARG A 394 27.53 20.16 4.22
CA ARG A 394 27.18 18.76 4.55
C ARG A 394 25.70 18.45 4.33
N THR A 395 24.85 19.46 4.44
CA THR A 395 23.39 19.36 4.21
C THR A 395 23.02 19.28 2.73
N ALA A 396 23.92 19.68 1.83
CA ALA A 396 23.65 19.68 0.40
C ALA A 396 23.66 18.26 -0.17
N GLN A 397 23.02 18.08 -1.32
CA GLN A 397 23.08 16.85 -2.11
C GLN A 397 24.54 16.39 -2.33
N PRO A 398 24.87 15.09 -2.22
CA PRO A 398 26.20 14.57 -2.56
C PRO A 398 26.56 14.82 -4.02
N THR A 399 27.85 14.97 -4.31
CA THR A 399 28.35 15.10 -5.68
C THR A 399 28.35 13.74 -6.37
N GLN A 400 27.71 13.63 -7.53
CA GLN A 400 27.61 12.38 -8.29
C GLN A 400 28.98 11.86 -8.73
N ALA A 401 29.16 10.54 -8.70
CA ALA A 401 30.36 9.89 -9.23
C ALA A 401 30.47 10.04 -10.76
N THR A 402 29.34 10.06 -11.46
CA THR A 402 29.28 10.25 -12.91
C THR A 402 29.61 11.69 -13.29
N VAL A 403 30.65 11.86 -14.10
CA VAL A 403 31.01 13.15 -14.70
C VAL A 403 30.16 13.39 -15.94
N THR A 404 29.59 14.59 -16.05
CA THR A 404 28.82 15.02 -17.23
C THR A 404 29.68 15.96 -18.08
N GLU A 405 29.94 15.55 -19.32
CA GLU A 405 30.70 16.30 -20.31
C GLU A 405 29.79 16.90 -21.39
N PRO A 406 30.22 17.96 -22.09
CA PRO A 406 29.42 18.60 -23.12
C PRO A 406 29.18 17.66 -24.31
N GLN A 407 27.92 17.53 -24.71
CA GLN A 407 27.51 16.87 -25.95
C GLN A 407 27.16 17.94 -26.97
N ASN A 408 27.88 17.99 -28.10
CA ASN A 408 27.73 19.05 -29.11
C ASN A 408 27.84 20.48 -28.54
N GLY A 409 28.72 20.67 -27.54
CA GLY A 409 28.93 21.97 -26.89
C GLY A 409 27.88 22.35 -25.83
N VAL A 410 26.95 21.46 -25.51
CA VAL A 410 25.89 21.68 -24.51
C VAL A 410 25.97 20.66 -23.38
N ILE A 411 25.87 21.12 -22.13
CA ILE A 411 25.59 20.27 -20.97
C ILE A 411 24.19 20.59 -20.48
N GLU A 412 23.32 19.59 -20.44
CA GLU A 412 22.01 19.73 -19.82
C GLU A 412 22.08 19.37 -18.33
N VAL A 413 21.53 20.24 -17.50
CA VAL A 413 21.49 20.12 -16.04
C VAL A 413 20.02 20.20 -15.60
N PRO A 414 19.30 19.07 -15.58
CA PRO A 414 17.95 19.03 -15.05
C PRO A 414 17.95 19.31 -13.54
N MET A 415 16.91 19.98 -13.07
CA MET A 415 16.66 20.32 -11.67
C MET A 415 15.28 19.83 -11.28
N GLN A 416 15.16 19.26 -10.09
CA GLN A 416 13.88 18.82 -9.54
C GLN A 416 13.90 19.06 -8.04
N ASP A 417 12.86 19.71 -7.50
CA ASP A 417 12.81 20.10 -6.09
C ASP A 417 14.13 20.76 -5.65
N ASN A 418 14.65 20.45 -4.47
CA ASN A 418 15.91 21.03 -3.98
C ASN A 418 17.15 20.26 -4.46
N ARG A 419 17.21 19.79 -5.72
CA ARG A 419 18.42 19.15 -6.26
C ARG A 419 18.74 19.39 -7.74
N PHE A 420 20.03 19.42 -8.07
CA PHE A 420 20.54 19.22 -9.44
C PHE A 420 20.63 17.72 -9.75
N LEU A 421 20.07 17.27 -10.88
CA LEU A 421 20.17 15.87 -11.32
C LEU A 421 21.49 15.56 -12.05
N ARG A 422 22.28 16.59 -12.38
CA ARG A 422 23.66 16.52 -12.87
C ARG A 422 24.51 17.52 -12.10
N ASN A 423 25.31 17.07 -11.15
CA ASN A 423 26.07 17.97 -10.26
C ASN A 423 27.58 17.76 -10.22
N ASN A 424 28.10 16.93 -11.12
CA ASN A 424 29.53 16.77 -11.38
C ASN A 424 29.77 16.97 -12.88
N LEU A 425 30.24 18.15 -13.25
CA LEU A 425 30.41 18.56 -14.65
C LEU A 425 31.90 18.65 -15.00
N ARG A 426 32.24 18.40 -16.26
CA ARG A 426 33.59 18.67 -16.79
C ARG A 426 33.51 19.50 -18.06
N VAL A 427 34.35 20.52 -18.15
CA VAL A 427 34.42 21.42 -19.30
C VAL A 427 35.88 21.72 -19.71
N PRO A 428 36.16 21.93 -21.00
CA PRO A 428 37.47 22.33 -21.48
C PRO A 428 37.86 23.76 -21.05
N VAL A 429 39.15 23.98 -20.74
CA VAL A 429 39.70 25.33 -20.51
C VAL A 429 39.64 26.15 -21.81
N GLY A 430 39.22 27.41 -21.70
CA GLY A 430 39.29 28.42 -22.76
C GLY A 430 38.27 28.26 -23.89
N GLN A 431 37.44 27.22 -23.88
CA GLN A 431 36.37 27.03 -24.86
C GLN A 431 35.00 27.39 -24.27
N PRO A 432 34.12 28.06 -25.03
CA PRO A 432 32.76 28.32 -24.61
C PRO A 432 31.94 27.02 -24.56
N VAL A 433 31.20 26.81 -23.45
CA VAL A 433 30.26 25.70 -23.26
C VAL A 433 28.90 26.26 -22.86
N THR A 434 27.84 25.78 -23.49
CA THR A 434 26.48 26.14 -23.11
C THR A 434 25.99 25.22 -22.01
N LEU A 435 25.58 25.78 -20.86
CA LEU A 435 24.80 25.07 -19.87
C LEU A 435 23.32 25.33 -20.12
N ARG A 436 22.53 24.27 -20.25
CA ARG A 436 21.06 24.32 -20.25
C ARG A 436 20.54 23.80 -18.92
N VAL A 437 19.88 24.64 -18.14
CA VAL A 437 19.15 24.20 -16.94
C VAL A 437 17.69 23.95 -17.29
N VAL A 438 17.15 22.82 -16.87
CA VAL A 438 15.75 22.44 -17.10
C VAL A 438 15.08 22.24 -15.76
N ASN A 439 14.14 23.11 -15.39
CA ASN A 439 13.43 23.01 -14.13
C ASN A 439 12.21 22.08 -14.27
N GLN A 440 12.33 20.86 -13.75
CA GLN A 440 11.28 19.83 -13.72
C GLN A 440 10.48 19.86 -12.42
N GLY A 441 10.89 20.66 -11.43
CA GLY A 441 10.23 20.83 -10.14
C GLY A 441 9.25 22.00 -10.12
N GLN A 442 8.64 22.24 -8.95
CA GLN A 442 7.71 23.36 -8.74
C GLN A 442 8.40 24.63 -8.27
N ALA A 443 9.45 24.51 -7.44
CA ALA A 443 10.19 25.65 -6.92
C ALA A 443 11.02 26.33 -8.02
N PRO A 444 11.22 27.65 -7.97
CA PRO A 444 12.04 28.36 -8.95
C PRO A 444 13.55 28.18 -8.65
N HIS A 445 14.36 27.91 -9.67
CA HIS A 445 15.79 27.57 -9.52
C HIS A 445 16.68 28.29 -10.52
N ASN A 446 17.94 28.53 -10.15
CA ASN A 446 19.01 28.90 -11.07
C ASN A 446 20.27 28.05 -10.81
N LEU A 447 21.30 28.26 -11.63
CA LEU A 447 22.64 27.73 -11.40
C LEU A 447 23.63 28.89 -11.43
N ARG A 448 24.32 29.13 -10.32
CA ARG A 448 25.42 30.10 -10.21
C ARG A 448 26.72 29.37 -9.94
N VAL A 449 27.76 29.70 -10.69
CA VAL A 449 29.13 29.24 -10.50
C VAL A 449 29.91 30.36 -9.82
N ALA A 450 30.57 30.06 -8.70
CA ALA A 450 31.44 31.02 -8.02
C ALA A 450 32.63 31.35 -8.92
N GLY A 451 32.94 32.63 -9.03
CA GLY A 451 34.15 33.10 -9.72
C GLY A 451 35.45 32.66 -9.04
N PRO A 452 36.63 32.97 -9.61
CA PRO A 452 37.92 32.62 -9.01
C PRO A 452 38.14 33.13 -7.59
N ASP A 453 37.47 34.20 -7.17
CA ASP A 453 37.55 34.72 -5.79
C ASP A 453 36.85 33.81 -4.76
N GLY A 454 36.02 32.88 -5.23
CA GLY A 454 35.26 31.94 -4.42
C GLY A 454 34.16 32.60 -3.57
N ALA A 455 33.82 33.86 -3.83
CA ALA A 455 32.66 34.51 -3.24
C ALA A 455 31.42 34.23 -4.11
N TRP A 456 30.24 34.39 -3.51
CA TRP A 456 28.98 34.33 -4.24
C TRP A 456 28.43 35.74 -4.41
N ASN A 457 27.75 35.97 -5.53
CA ASN A 457 27.16 37.25 -5.92
C ASN A 457 28.19 38.37 -6.14
N THR A 458 29.34 38.01 -6.71
CA THR A 458 30.42 38.91 -7.10
C THR A 458 30.47 39.07 -8.62
N GLY A 459 31.22 40.06 -9.10
CA GLY A 459 31.25 40.43 -10.53
C GLY A 459 31.92 39.40 -11.45
N ASP A 460 32.60 38.41 -10.88
CA ASP A 460 33.30 37.33 -11.57
C ASP A 460 32.50 36.01 -11.61
N ASP A 461 31.31 35.98 -11.00
CA ASP A 461 30.38 34.87 -11.09
C ASP A 461 29.84 34.68 -12.51
N GLN A 462 29.55 33.44 -12.86
CA GLN A 462 28.76 33.12 -14.04
C GLN A 462 27.49 32.38 -13.65
N ALA A 463 26.37 32.63 -14.32
CA ALA A 463 25.08 32.07 -13.93
C ALA A 463 24.21 31.69 -15.13
N VAL A 464 23.32 30.73 -14.93
CA VAL A 464 22.29 30.29 -15.86
C VAL A 464 20.93 30.44 -15.18
N PRO A 465 20.02 31.27 -15.72
CA PRO A 465 20.19 32.20 -16.84
C PRO A 465 21.26 33.28 -16.56
N ALA A 466 21.76 33.92 -17.62
CA ALA A 466 22.70 35.03 -17.48
C ALA A 466 22.14 36.12 -16.55
N GLY A 467 22.96 36.58 -15.59
CA GLY A 467 22.54 37.51 -14.53
C GLY A 467 21.90 36.85 -13.30
N GLY A 468 21.64 35.54 -13.32
CA GLY A 468 21.22 34.76 -12.15
C GLY A 468 19.74 34.84 -11.82
N ALA A 469 18.87 35.18 -12.78
CA ALA A 469 17.42 35.11 -12.58
C ALA A 469 16.95 33.68 -12.24
N LEU A 470 15.83 33.51 -11.55
CA LEU A 470 15.30 32.17 -11.28
C LEU A 470 14.45 31.67 -12.45
N VAL A 471 14.59 30.40 -12.79
CA VAL A 471 13.81 29.67 -13.79
C VAL A 471 12.60 29.04 -13.09
N PRO A 472 11.36 29.43 -13.44
CA PRO A 472 10.14 28.82 -12.89
C PRO A 472 10.02 27.33 -13.23
N GLY A 473 9.18 26.62 -12.48
CA GLY A 473 8.87 25.22 -12.74
C GLY A 473 8.32 24.98 -14.15
N GLY A 474 8.78 23.89 -14.79
CA GLY A 474 8.42 23.53 -16.16
C GLY A 474 9.13 24.34 -17.25
N GLN A 475 10.02 25.29 -16.90
CA GLN A 475 10.77 26.11 -17.85
C GLN A 475 12.25 25.71 -17.91
N GLN A 476 12.93 26.24 -18.93
CA GLN A 476 14.37 26.05 -19.11
C GLN A 476 15.06 27.38 -19.41
N ALA A 477 16.35 27.45 -19.12
CA ALA A 477 17.20 28.57 -19.51
C ALA A 477 18.59 28.09 -19.92
N GLU A 478 19.27 28.89 -20.73
CA GLU A 478 20.60 28.60 -21.21
C GLU A 478 21.53 29.81 -21.02
N ALA A 479 22.80 29.53 -20.78
CA ALA A 479 23.86 30.52 -20.84
C ALA A 479 25.18 29.86 -21.28
N THR A 480 25.97 30.60 -22.04
CA THR A 480 27.31 30.17 -22.44
C THR A 480 28.32 30.62 -21.38
N LEU A 481 29.06 29.64 -20.85
CA LEU A 481 30.12 29.82 -19.87
C LEU A 481 31.48 29.62 -20.52
N THR A 482 32.46 30.40 -20.08
CA THR A 482 33.86 30.23 -20.51
C THR A 482 34.77 30.31 -19.30
N PHE A 483 35.65 29.33 -19.14
CA PHE A 483 36.59 29.26 -18.03
C PHE A 483 38.02 29.45 -18.53
N GLN A 484 38.67 30.54 -18.12
CA GLN A 484 40.02 30.90 -18.59
C GLN A 484 41.14 30.19 -17.80
N GLN A 485 40.81 29.54 -16.69
CA GLN A 485 41.77 28.88 -15.81
C GLN A 485 41.30 27.46 -15.49
N PRO A 486 42.20 26.46 -15.46
CA PRO A 486 41.88 25.13 -14.98
C PRO A 486 41.59 25.15 -13.47
N GLY A 487 40.71 24.27 -13.02
CA GLY A 487 40.33 24.20 -11.61
C GLY A 487 39.01 23.49 -11.36
N VAL A 488 38.67 23.30 -10.09
CA VAL A 488 37.38 22.75 -9.66
C VAL A 488 36.58 23.89 -9.03
N PHE A 489 35.56 24.36 -9.73
CA PHE A 489 34.72 25.49 -9.34
C PHE A 489 33.40 25.01 -8.74
N ALA A 490 32.96 25.65 -7.67
CA ALA A 490 31.69 25.33 -7.03
C ALA A 490 30.52 26.00 -7.76
N PHE A 491 29.39 25.31 -7.84
CA PHE A 491 28.14 25.94 -8.26
C PHE A 491 26.98 25.57 -7.34
N ARG A 492 26.00 26.45 -7.25
CA ARG A 492 24.81 26.26 -6.42
C ARG A 492 23.55 26.89 -7.01
N CYS A 493 22.42 26.58 -6.41
CA CYS A 493 21.19 27.35 -6.60
C CYS A 493 21.12 28.48 -5.57
N ASP A 494 20.83 29.72 -6.02
CA ASP A 494 20.73 30.88 -5.13
C ASP A 494 19.50 30.82 -4.22
N ALA A 495 18.41 30.19 -4.68
CA ALA A 495 17.20 30.00 -3.88
C ALA A 495 17.33 28.88 -2.84
N HIS A 496 18.26 27.93 -3.03
CA HIS A 496 18.46 26.77 -2.16
C HIS A 496 19.94 26.58 -1.82
N PRO A 497 20.58 27.57 -1.18
CA PRO A 497 22.03 27.63 -1.01
C PRO A 497 22.61 26.60 -0.03
N ASN A 498 21.77 25.84 0.68
CA ASN A 498 22.19 24.79 1.61
C ASN A 498 21.95 23.38 1.08
N ASP A 499 21.18 23.26 -0.02
CA ASP A 499 20.64 21.98 -0.50
C ASP A 499 21.18 21.64 -1.90
N MET A 500 21.24 22.63 -2.79
CA MET A 500 21.54 22.43 -4.22
C MET A 500 22.96 22.85 -4.57
N TRP A 501 23.85 21.87 -4.72
CA TRP A 501 25.28 22.10 -5.00
C TRP A 501 25.86 21.11 -6.01
N GLY A 502 26.89 21.56 -6.71
CA GLY A 502 27.72 20.75 -7.58
C GLY A 502 29.10 21.37 -7.83
N TYR A 503 29.90 20.68 -8.65
CA TYR A 503 31.21 21.15 -9.07
C TYR A 503 31.40 21.07 -10.59
N ILE A 504 32.16 22.01 -11.12
CA ILE A 504 32.65 22.02 -12.51
C ILE A 504 34.16 21.83 -12.48
N THR A 505 34.64 20.72 -13.05
CA THR A 505 36.06 20.48 -13.29
C THR A 505 36.44 21.06 -14.64
N VAL A 506 37.26 22.10 -14.64
CA VAL A 506 37.81 22.75 -15.83
C VAL A 506 39.22 22.20 -16.08
N GLY A 507 39.41 21.53 -17.21
CA GLY A 507 40.67 20.85 -17.55
C GLY A 507 40.89 20.71 -19.06
N GLN A 508 41.92 19.96 -19.44
CA GLN A 508 42.12 19.55 -20.84
C GLN A 508 41.11 18.48 -21.25
#